data_AF-A0A3T0EBN7-F1
#
_entry.id   AF-A0A3T0EBN7-F1
#
_cell.length_a   1.000
_cell.length_b   1.000
_cell.length_c   1.000
_cell.angle_alpha   90.00
_cell.angle_beta   90.00
_cell.angle_gamma   90.00
#
_symmetry.space_group_name_H-M   'P 1'
#
loop_
_entity.id
_entity.type
_entity.pdbx_description
1 polymer ?
#
loop_
_entity_poly.entity_id
_entity_poly.type
_entity_poly.pdbx_seq_one_letter_code
_entity_poly.pdbx_strand_id
1 'polypeptide(L)' 'MAVEERLNAIGRNADGRYLFIVFTFRTRRGNTLIRPISARYMHRKEVDHYERQKDT' A
#
# COMPACT_ATOMS: atom_id res chain seq x y z
N MET A 1 -12.64 12.25 17.78
CA MET A 1 -11.34 11.96 17.14
C MET A 1 -11.64 11.39 15.77
N ALA A 2 -11.19 12.04 14.69
CA ALA A 2 -11.43 11.52 13.33
C ALA A 2 -10.54 10.30 13.10
N VAL A 3 -11.13 9.18 12.69
CA VAL A 3 -10.40 8.00 12.24
C VAL A 3 -9.81 8.32 10.87
N GLU A 4 -8.49 8.39 10.75
CA GLU A 4 -7.83 8.55 9.44
C GLU A 4 -8.10 7.30 8.60
N GLU A 5 -8.68 7.47 7.41
CA GLU A 5 -8.91 6.38 6.47
C GLU A 5 -7.57 5.72 6.09
N ARG A 6 -7.51 4.40 6.20
CA ARG A 6 -6.32 3.62 5.86
C ARG A 6 -6.54 2.92 4.53
N LEU A 7 -5.65 3.21 3.59
CA LEU A 7 -5.65 2.65 2.25
C LEU A 7 -4.50 1.65 2.15
N ASN A 8 -4.78 0.53 1.48
CA ASN A 8 -3.81 -0.52 1.21
C ASN A 8 -3.40 -0.43 -0.27
N ALA A 9 -2.10 -0.47 -0.53
CA ALA A 9 -1.54 -0.58 -1.87
C ALA A 9 -0.56 -1.75 -1.96
N ILE A 10 -0.58 -2.42 -3.11
CA ILE A 10 0.40 -3.43 -3.49
C ILE A 10 1.15 -2.91 -4.71
N GLY A 11 2.47 -3.01 -4.68
CA GLY A 11 3.33 -2.61 -5.79
C GLY A 11 4.60 -3.42 -5.82
N ARG A 12 5.45 -3.17 -6.82
CA ARG A 12 6.79 -3.76 -6.92
C ARG A 12 7.86 -2.66 -6.82
N ASN A 13 9.00 -2.94 -6.19
CA ASN A 13 10.16 -2.04 -6.26
C ASN A 13 10.87 -2.17 -7.62
N ALA A 14 11.97 -1.43 -7.79
CA ALA A 14 12.80 -1.48 -9.00
C ALA A 14 13.34 -2.89 -9.32
N ASP A 15 13.53 -3.75 -8.30
CA ASP A 15 13.98 -5.14 -8.46
C ASP A 15 12.82 -6.12 -8.69
N GLY A 16 11.59 -5.62 -8.84
CA GLY A 16 10.39 -6.46 -9.03
C GLY A 16 9.86 -7.12 -7.74
N ARG A 17 10.42 -6.82 -6.56
CA ARG A 17 9.94 -7.38 -5.29
C ARG A 17 8.65 -6.72 -4.85
N TYR A 18 7.68 -7.53 -4.44
CA TYR A 18 6.39 -7.05 -3.97
C TYR A 18 6.47 -6.34 -2.62
N LEU A 19 5.77 -5.21 -2.52
CA LEU A 19 5.58 -4.45 -1.30
C LEU A 19 4.10 -4.28 -1.01
N PHE A 20 3.78 -4.37 0.27
CA PHE A 20 2.49 -3.99 0.83
C PHE A 20 2.65 -2.69 1.62
N ILE A 21 1.89 -1.67 1.24
CA ILE A 21 1.96 -0.34 1.82
C ILE A 21 0.59 0.02 2.40
N VAL A 22 0.58 0.47 3.64
CA VAL A 22 -0.59 1.09 4.27
C VAL A 22 -0.31 2.58 4.40
N PHE A 23 -1.23 3.41 3.91
CA PHE A 23 -1.08 4.86 3.95
C PHE A 23 -2.43 5.56 4.19
N THR A 24 -2.37 6.87 4.38
CA THR A 24 -3.54 7.73 4.45
C THR A 24 -3.28 9.04 3.70
N PHE A 25 -4.32 9.70 3.22
CA PHE A 25 -4.23 11.04 2.66
C PHE A 25 -4.35 12.10 3.75
N ARG A 26 -3.54 13.16 3.64
CA ARG A 26 -3.62 14.34 4.51
C ARG A 26 -3.56 15.61 3.69
N THR A 27 -4.47 16.53 3.94
CA THR A 27 -4.40 17.86 3.35
C THR A 27 -3.56 18.78 4.22
N ARG A 28 -2.48 19.34 3.67
CA ARG A 28 -1.65 20.36 4.34
C ARG A 28 -1.40 21.52 3.40
N ARG A 29 -1.79 22.74 3.81
CA ARG A 29 -1.64 23.97 3.03
C ARG A 29 -2.22 23.85 1.61
N GLY A 30 -3.41 23.24 1.49
CA GLY A 30 -4.08 23.02 0.20
C GLY A 30 -3.54 21.85 -0.63
N ASN A 31 -2.44 21.20 -0.21
CA ASN A 31 -1.89 20.05 -0.92
C ASN A 31 -2.33 18.73 -0.28
N THR A 32 -2.74 17.77 -1.11
CA THR A 32 -2.96 16.38 -0.68
C THR A 32 -1.63 15.66 -0.64
N LEU A 33 -1.25 15.19 0.56
CA LEU A 33 -0.03 14.45 0.82
C LEU A 33 -0.36 13.02 1.21
N ILE A 34 0.52 12.09 0.85
CA ILE A 34 0.48 10.71 1.34
C ILE A 34 1.27 10.64 2.64
N ARG A 35 0.64 10.17 3.71
CA ARG A 35 1.35 9.72 4.92
C ARG A 35 1.47 8.20 4.89
N PRO A 36 2.69 7.66 4.73
CA PRO A 36 2.90 6.23 4.94
C PRO A 36 2.69 5.89 6.42
N ILE A 37 2.01 4.77 6.66
CA ILE A 37 1.79 4.21 8.00
C ILE A 37 2.63 2.95 8.17
N SER A 38 2.67 2.08 7.17
CA SER A 38 3.59 0.94 7.13
C SER A 38 3.98 0.62 5.68
N ALA A 39 5.19 0.08 5.52
CA ALA A 39 5.68 -0.46 4.27
C ALA A 39 6.50 -1.71 4.57
N ARG A 40 6.19 -2.82 3.92
CA ARG A 40 6.93 -4.07 4.08
C ARG A 40 6.97 -4.85 2.77
N TYR A 41 7.96 -5.73 2.65
CA TYR A 41 7.93 -6.74 1.61
C TYR A 41 6.79 -7.73 1.87
N MET A 42 6.18 -8.22 0.79
CA MET A 42 5.18 -9.29 0.87
C MET A 42 5.86 -10.64 1.02
N HIS A 43 5.25 -11.52 1.81
CA HIS A 43 5.65 -12.91 1.88
C HIS A 43 5.16 -13.68 0.66
N ARG A 44 5.84 -14.78 0.30
CA ARG A 44 5.53 -15.59 -0.88
C ARG A 44 4.03 -15.93 -1.01
N LYS A 45 3.42 -16.44 0.08
CA LYS A 45 2.00 -16.82 0.09
C LYS A 45 1.05 -15.64 -0.21
N GLU A 46 1.41 -14.43 0.24
CA GLU A 46 0.62 -13.23 -0.02
C GLU A 46 0.70 -12.81 -1.49
N VAL A 47 1.91 -12.90 -2.08
CA VAL A 47 2.12 -12.65 -3.51
C VAL A 47 1.33 -13.65 -4.35
N ASP A 48 1.43 -14.94 -4.05
CA ASP A 48 0.74 -15.98 -4.80
C ASP A 48 -0.79 -15.81 -4.75
N HIS A 49 -1.31 -15.34 -3.62
CA HIS A 49 -2.74 -15.04 -3.46
C HIS A 49 -3.16 -13.81 -4.24
N TYR A 50 -2.37 -12.72 -4.18
CA TYR A 50 -2.65 -11.48 -4.90
C TYR A 50 -2.65 -11.69 -6.42
N GLU A 51 -1.64 -12.39 -6.96
CA GLU A 51 -1.56 -12.64 -8.40
C GLU A 51 -2.75 -13.47 -8.91
N ARG A 52 -3.16 -14.51 -8.16
CA ARG A 52 -4.37 -15.28 -8.53
C ARG A 52 -5.64 -14.45 -8.59
N GLN A 53 -5.79 -13.45 -7.72
CA GLN A 53 -6.95 -12.56 -7.74
C GLN A 53 -6.89 -11.54 -8.87
N LYS A 54 -5.69 -11.12 -9.29
CA LYS A 54 -5.52 -10.14 -10.36
C LYS A 54 -5.92 -10.69 -11.73
N ASP A 55 -5.79 -12.00 -11.93
CA ASP A 55 -6.06 -12.68 -13.20
C ASP A 55 -7.56 -13.05 -13.39
N THR A 56 -8.44 -12.69 -12.45
CA THR A 56 -9.91 -12.89 -12.53
C THR A 56 -10.62 -11.58 -12.77
#